data_AF-X1KBD1-F1
#
_entry.id   AF-X1KBD1-F1
#
_cell.length_a   1.000
_cell.length_b   1.000
_cell.length_c   1.000
_cell.angle_alpha   90.00
_cell.angle_beta   90.00
_cell.angle_gamma   90.00
#
_symmetry.space_group_name_H-M   'P 1'
#
loop_
_entity.id
_entity.type
_entity.pdbx_description
1 polymer ?
#
loop_
_entity_poly.entity_id
_entity_poly.type
_entity_poly.pdbx_seq_one_letter_code
_entity_poly.pdbx_strand_id
1 'polypeptide(L)'
;LIECEQAYGESRWTDESWENIYERSWKKRLYEDIDVSQPPYSTRYPWLANLKYDKRLTVVSKNLVYKCDRFLGRGKQELFDNLVTDEDPGFINASNENFMLRDDSYVYDKIPGFQKIPFDRIGLYVDEYRKILPKDNR
;
A
#
# COMPACT_ATOMS: atom_id res chain seq x y z
N LEU A 1 2.03 1.26 27.18
CA LEU A 1 1.06 1.35 26.08
C LEU A 1 1.51 0.36 25.02
N ILE A 2 0.64 -0.53 24.57
CA ILE A 2 0.89 -1.27 23.32
C ILE A 2 0.46 -0.30 22.21
N GLU A 3 1.42 0.25 21.47
CA GLU A 3 1.17 1.28 20.45
C GLU A 3 0.58 0.68 19.14
N CYS A 4 0.76 -0.63 18.92
CA CYS A 4 0.21 -1.35 17.77
C CYS A 4 0.06 -2.86 18.05
N GLU A 5 -1.12 -3.43 17.80
CA GLU A 5 -1.36 -4.89 17.96
C GLU A 5 -0.96 -5.71 16.72
N GLN A 6 -1.14 -5.14 15.52
CA GLN A 6 -0.85 -5.78 14.25
C GLN A 6 -0.59 -4.73 13.16
N ALA A 7 0.57 -4.80 12.50
CA ALA A 7 0.94 -3.83 11.47
C ALA A 7 0.28 -4.09 10.12
N TYR A 8 0.16 -5.35 9.71
CA TYR A 8 -0.38 -5.72 8.41
C TYR A 8 -1.21 -7.00 8.50
N GLY A 9 -2.34 -7.05 7.80
CA GLY A 9 -3.11 -8.27 7.62
C GLY A 9 -4.06 -8.14 6.45
N GLU A 10 -4.40 -9.28 5.84
CA GLU A 10 -5.31 -9.34 4.70
C GLU A 10 -6.37 -10.41 4.89
N SER A 11 -7.51 -10.22 4.22
CA SER A 11 -8.49 -11.28 4.06
C SER A 11 -8.07 -12.19 2.90
N ARG A 12 -7.97 -13.48 3.17
CA ARG A 12 -7.61 -14.47 2.14
C ARG A 12 -8.78 -14.62 1.16
N TRP A 13 -8.55 -14.29 -0.10
CA TRP A 13 -9.44 -14.63 -1.20
C TRP A 13 -8.99 -15.94 -1.84
N THR A 14 -9.80 -16.99 -1.70
CA THR A 14 -9.53 -18.27 -2.36
C THR A 14 -9.65 -18.14 -3.88
N ASP A 15 -9.04 -19.07 -4.64
CA ASP A 15 -9.28 -19.17 -6.08
C ASP A 15 -10.77 -19.33 -6.40
N GLU A 16 -11.49 -20.12 -5.60
CA GLU A 16 -12.93 -20.27 -5.71
C GLU A 16 -13.69 -18.95 -5.53
N SER A 17 -13.34 -18.14 -4.52
CA SER A 17 -13.97 -16.83 -4.27
C SER A 17 -13.73 -15.88 -5.45
N TRP A 18 -12.53 -15.95 -6.04
CA TRP A 18 -12.16 -15.18 -7.21
C TRP A 18 -12.93 -15.60 -8.46
N GLU A 19 -12.97 -16.91 -8.75
CA GLU A 19 -13.75 -17.43 -9.87
C GLU A 19 -15.23 -17.07 -9.75
N ASN A 20 -15.80 -17.16 -8.54
CA ASN A 20 -17.19 -16.79 -8.30
C ASN A 20 -17.45 -15.31 -8.61
N ILE A 21 -16.63 -14.39 -8.09
CA ILE A 21 -16.83 -12.96 -8.36
C ILE A 21 -16.56 -12.63 -9.83
N TYR A 22 -15.62 -13.34 -10.45
CA TYR A 22 -15.25 -13.13 -11.84
C TYR A 22 -16.43 -13.46 -12.75
N GLU A 23 -16.97 -14.67 -12.64
CA GLU A 23 -18.09 -15.12 -13.47
C GLU A 23 -19.36 -14.33 -13.18
N ARG A 24 -19.64 -13.99 -11.91
CA ARG A 24 -20.86 -13.26 -11.54
C ARG A 24 -20.85 -11.77 -11.92
N SER A 25 -19.67 -11.15 -12.03
CA SER A 25 -19.58 -9.69 -12.18
C SER A 25 -18.50 -9.24 -13.15
N TRP A 26 -17.24 -9.61 -12.92
CA TRP A 26 -16.14 -8.99 -13.67
C TRP A 26 -16.15 -9.33 -15.15
N LYS A 27 -16.50 -10.56 -15.54
CA LYS A 27 -16.56 -10.96 -16.93
C LYS A 27 -17.46 -10.03 -17.76
N LYS A 28 -18.67 -9.75 -17.27
CA LYS A 28 -19.61 -8.81 -17.90
C LYS A 28 -19.03 -7.40 -17.98
N ARG A 29 -18.55 -6.88 -16.85
CA ARG A 29 -18.01 -5.50 -16.78
C ARG A 29 -16.82 -5.30 -17.72
N LEU A 30 -15.96 -6.31 -17.83
CA LEU A 30 -14.74 -6.24 -18.62
C LEU A 30 -15.00 -6.49 -20.11
N TYR A 31 -15.89 -7.41 -20.48
CA TYR A 31 -16.01 -7.88 -21.87
C TYR A 31 -17.36 -7.63 -22.54
N GLU A 32 -18.37 -7.14 -21.81
CA GLU A 32 -19.67 -6.75 -22.39
C GLU A 32 -19.92 -5.25 -22.25
N ASP A 33 -19.73 -4.69 -21.05
CA ASP A 33 -20.11 -3.28 -20.80
C ASP A 33 -19.09 -2.28 -21.38
N ILE A 34 -17.81 -2.63 -21.40
CA ILE A 34 -16.71 -1.77 -21.88
C ILE A 34 -15.88 -2.45 -22.99
N ASP A 35 -15.77 -3.78 -22.96
CA ASP A 35 -14.85 -4.60 -23.77
C ASP A 35 -13.39 -4.12 -23.74
N VAL A 36 -12.66 -4.55 -22.70
CA VAL A 36 -11.23 -4.25 -22.49
C VAL A 36 -10.30 -4.91 -23.51
N SER A 37 -10.82 -5.78 -24.39
CA SER A 37 -10.04 -6.36 -25.50
C SER A 37 -9.84 -5.39 -26.66
N GLN A 38 -10.56 -4.26 -26.68
CA GLN A 38 -10.48 -3.25 -27.74
C GLN A 38 -9.72 -1.99 -27.30
N PRO A 39 -9.18 -1.20 -28.25
CA PRO A 39 -8.63 0.12 -27.95
C PRO A 39 -9.69 1.04 -27.32
N PRO A 40 -9.30 1.89 -26.35
CA PRO A 40 -7.93 2.20 -25.95
C PRO A 40 -7.33 1.23 -24.91
N TYR A 41 -8.12 0.32 -24.34
CA TYR A 41 -7.70 -0.51 -23.22
C TYR A 41 -6.68 -1.57 -23.62
N SER A 42 -6.89 -2.27 -24.72
CA SER A 42 -5.92 -3.28 -25.17
C SER A 42 -4.57 -2.71 -25.57
N THR A 43 -4.52 -1.44 -25.96
CA THR A 43 -3.26 -0.73 -26.25
C THR A 43 -2.59 -0.20 -24.99
N ARG A 44 -3.35 0.42 -24.08
CA ARG A 44 -2.78 1.08 -22.89
C ARG A 44 -2.56 0.13 -21.71
N TYR A 45 -3.38 -0.92 -21.62
CA TYR A 45 -3.45 -1.87 -20.50
C TYR A 45 -3.59 -3.32 -21.01
N PRO A 46 -2.66 -3.81 -21.86
CA PRO A 46 -2.78 -5.13 -22.49
C PRO A 46 -2.92 -6.31 -21.52
N TRP A 47 -2.43 -6.16 -20.27
CA TRP A 47 -2.52 -7.21 -19.25
C TRP A 47 -3.96 -7.47 -18.77
N LEU A 48 -4.93 -6.56 -18.98
CA LEU A 48 -6.32 -6.77 -18.56
C LEU A 48 -6.96 -8.00 -19.21
N ALA A 49 -6.50 -8.39 -20.41
CA ALA A 49 -6.93 -9.61 -21.08
C ALA A 49 -6.63 -10.88 -20.25
N ASN A 50 -5.60 -10.83 -19.41
CA ASN A 50 -5.13 -11.96 -18.60
C ASN A 50 -5.57 -11.89 -17.14
N LEU A 51 -6.34 -10.86 -16.73
CA LEU A 51 -6.69 -10.59 -15.33
C LEU A 51 -7.26 -11.81 -14.59
N LYS A 52 -8.01 -12.68 -15.28
CA LYS A 52 -8.56 -13.91 -14.70
C LYS A 52 -7.47 -14.84 -14.17
N TYR A 53 -6.35 -14.94 -14.90
CA TYR A 53 -5.30 -15.93 -14.72
C TYR A 53 -4.03 -15.36 -14.06
N ASP A 54 -3.94 -14.04 -13.93
CA ASP A 54 -2.80 -13.38 -13.31
C ASP A 54 -2.56 -13.90 -11.88
N LYS A 55 -1.28 -14.06 -11.53
CA LYS A 55 -0.89 -14.50 -10.19
C LYS A 55 -1.26 -13.41 -9.19
N ARG A 56 -2.16 -13.74 -8.26
CA ARG A 56 -2.63 -12.83 -7.21
C ARG A 56 -1.67 -12.84 -6.03
N LEU A 57 -0.51 -12.19 -6.22
CA LEU A 57 0.51 -12.02 -5.18
C LEU A 57 0.29 -10.76 -4.38
N THR A 58 0.38 -10.90 -3.05
CA THR A 58 0.62 -9.78 -2.15
C THR A 58 2.11 -9.76 -1.81
N VAL A 59 2.80 -8.66 -2.12
CA VAL A 59 4.18 -8.41 -1.70
C VAL A 59 4.17 -7.29 -0.67
N VAL A 60 4.67 -7.57 0.53
CA VAL A 60 4.88 -6.57 1.58
C VAL A 60 6.37 -6.33 1.66
N SER A 61 6.83 -5.18 1.19
CA SER A 61 8.26 -4.91 1.11
C SER A 61 8.65 -3.50 1.50
N LYS A 62 9.88 -3.34 2.00
CA LYS A 62 10.49 -2.05 2.35
C LYS A 62 9.71 -1.25 3.38
N ASN A 63 9.14 -1.94 4.37
CA ASN A 63 8.41 -1.30 5.48
C ASN A 63 9.26 -1.22 6.73
N LEU A 64 9.15 -0.11 7.46
CA LEU A 64 9.54 0.01 8.86
C LEU A 64 8.31 -0.22 9.73
N VAL A 65 8.39 -1.19 10.64
CA VAL A 65 7.35 -1.53 11.60
C VAL A 65 7.91 -1.30 12.99
N TYR A 66 7.42 -0.26 13.65
CA TYR A 66 7.90 0.19 14.95
C TYR A 66 6.90 -0.14 16.06
N LYS A 67 7.35 -0.81 17.13
CA LYS A 67 6.54 -1.11 18.33
C LYS A 67 5.18 -1.75 18.03
N CYS A 68 5.18 -2.77 17.16
CA CYS A 68 3.99 -3.59 16.92
C CYS A 68 4.18 -4.99 17.47
N ASP A 69 3.19 -5.48 18.25
CA ASP A 69 3.19 -6.85 18.79
C ASP A 69 3.31 -7.89 17.67
N ARG A 70 2.70 -7.61 16.52
CA ARG A 70 2.76 -8.47 15.34
C ARG A 70 3.01 -7.66 14.09
N PHE A 71 3.97 -8.07 13.28
CA PHE A 71 4.10 -7.55 11.92
C PHE A 71 2.95 -8.05 11.04
N LEU A 72 2.75 -9.37 10.97
CA LEU A 72 1.76 -10.00 10.11
C LEU A 72 0.58 -10.60 10.88
N GLY A 73 -0.60 -10.40 10.30
CA GLY A 73 -1.85 -11.06 10.65
C GLY A 73 -2.17 -12.20 9.70
N ARG A 74 -3.43 -12.26 9.26
CA ARG A 74 -3.90 -13.25 8.29
C ARG A 74 -3.38 -12.94 6.88
N GLY A 75 -3.30 -13.97 6.04
CA GLY A 75 -2.87 -13.82 4.63
C GLY A 75 -1.82 -14.80 4.17
N LYS A 76 -1.36 -14.63 2.92
CA LYS A 76 -0.17 -15.27 2.36
C LYS A 76 0.57 -14.23 1.51
N GLN A 77 1.49 -13.54 2.15
CA GLN A 77 2.31 -12.49 1.54
C GLN A 77 3.74 -12.96 1.31
N GLU A 78 4.36 -12.45 0.26
CA GLU A 78 5.80 -12.49 0.09
C GLU A 78 6.42 -11.28 0.80
N LEU A 79 7.43 -11.51 1.64
CA LEU A 79 8.08 -10.46 2.41
C LEU A 79 9.48 -10.17 1.85
N PHE A 80 9.83 -8.90 1.74
CA PHE A 80 11.14 -8.47 1.26
C PHE A 80 11.60 -7.18 1.93
N ASP A 81 12.82 -7.15 2.48
CA ASP A 81 13.44 -5.94 3.06
C ASP A 81 12.57 -5.16 4.06
N ASN A 82 11.83 -5.84 4.95
CA ASN A 82 11.09 -5.16 6.03
C ASN A 82 11.92 -5.14 7.32
N LEU A 83 11.89 -4.03 8.04
CA LEU A 83 12.49 -3.88 9.37
C LEU A 83 11.39 -3.83 10.42
N VAL A 84 11.39 -4.78 11.34
CA VAL A 84 10.52 -4.77 12.53
C VAL A 84 11.41 -4.49 13.74
N THR A 85 11.07 -3.48 14.54
CA THR A 85 11.90 -3.07 15.68
C THR A 85 11.10 -2.37 16.77
N ASP A 86 11.54 -2.54 18.01
CA ASP A 86 11.04 -1.77 19.16
C ASP A 86 12.01 -0.64 19.56
N GLU A 87 13.19 -0.61 18.96
CA GLU A 87 14.21 0.43 19.16
C GLU A 87 13.83 1.68 18.36
N ASP A 88 14.14 2.87 18.90
CA ASP A 88 13.88 4.13 18.17
C ASP A 88 14.61 4.10 16.81
N PRO A 89 13.87 4.09 15.68
CA PRO A 89 14.45 4.02 14.35
C PRO A 89 15.22 5.28 13.96
N GLY A 90 15.26 6.29 14.82
CA GLY A 90 15.86 7.58 14.56
C GLY A 90 14.82 8.62 14.18
N PHE A 91 13.68 8.62 14.87
CA PHE A 91 12.69 9.68 14.70
C PHE A 91 13.28 11.06 15.06
N ILE A 92 12.78 12.11 14.42
CA ILE A 92 13.17 13.48 14.73
C ILE A 92 12.62 13.88 16.10
N ASN A 93 11.32 13.66 16.34
CA ASN A 93 10.68 14.00 17.62
C ASN A 93 9.35 13.24 17.80
N ALA A 94 9.43 11.95 18.14
CA ALA A 94 8.25 11.09 18.31
C ALA A 94 7.30 11.55 19.43
N SER A 95 7.80 12.21 20.49
CA SER A 95 6.96 12.70 21.60
C SER A 95 6.05 13.87 21.20
N ASN A 96 6.35 14.55 20.11
CA ASN A 96 5.52 15.58 19.49
C ASN A 96 4.95 15.12 18.14
N GLU A 97 4.78 13.81 17.97
CA GLU A 97 4.18 13.16 16.77
C GLU A 97 4.95 13.42 15.46
N ASN A 98 6.22 13.83 15.55
CA ASN A 98 7.09 13.97 14.40
C ASN A 98 7.88 12.67 14.17
N PHE A 99 7.26 11.77 13.42
CA PHE A 99 7.80 10.46 13.02
C PHE A 99 8.65 10.52 11.74
N MET A 100 9.05 11.70 11.29
CA MET A 100 10.10 11.78 10.26
C MET A 100 11.39 11.15 10.79
N LEU A 101 12.11 10.47 9.92
CA LEU A 101 13.43 9.92 10.23
C LEU A 101 14.51 10.96 9.97
N ARG A 102 15.47 11.05 10.90
CA ARG A 102 16.70 11.83 10.70
C ARG A 102 17.51 11.27 9.53
N ASP A 103 18.31 12.13 8.89
CA ASP A 103 19.17 11.78 7.76
C ASP A 103 20.16 10.66 8.06
N ASP A 104 20.53 10.51 9.33
CA ASP A 104 21.46 9.50 9.84
C ASP A 104 20.77 8.26 10.43
N SER A 105 19.46 8.08 10.19
CA SER A 105 18.72 6.90 10.64
C SER A 105 19.30 5.62 10.04
N TYR A 106 19.57 4.63 10.89
CA TYR A 106 20.04 3.30 10.48
C TYR A 106 19.02 2.54 9.61
N VAL A 107 17.77 2.98 9.55
CA VAL A 107 16.74 2.39 8.70
C VAL A 107 17.14 2.41 7.23
N TYR A 108 17.82 3.47 6.78
CA TYR A 108 18.27 3.58 5.39
C TYR A 108 19.32 2.54 5.02
N ASP A 109 20.14 2.10 5.99
CA ASP A 109 21.11 1.04 5.80
C ASP A 109 20.46 -0.35 5.85
N LYS A 110 19.42 -0.51 6.69
CA LYS A 110 18.72 -1.80 6.90
C LYS A 110 17.71 -2.12 5.82
N ILE A 111 17.13 -1.10 5.18
CA ILE A 111 16.13 -1.27 4.12
C ILE A 111 16.66 -0.63 2.82
N PRO A 112 17.24 -1.43 1.90
CA PRO A 112 17.79 -0.92 0.66
C PRO A 112 16.79 -0.11 -0.17
N GLY A 113 17.11 1.17 -0.39
CA GLY A 113 16.28 2.09 -1.15
C GLY A 113 15.05 2.60 -0.41
N PHE A 114 15.02 2.51 0.92
CA PHE A 114 14.01 3.21 1.72
C PHE A 114 14.16 4.72 1.54
N GLN A 115 13.05 5.40 1.27
CA GLN A 115 13.03 6.84 1.01
C GLN A 115 12.31 7.56 2.14
N LYS A 116 12.78 8.77 2.46
CA LYS A 116 12.06 9.68 3.35
C LYS A 116 10.66 9.94 2.82
N ILE A 117 9.67 9.76 3.68
CA ILE A 117 8.30 10.18 3.40
C ILE A 117 8.28 11.71 3.45
N PRO A 118 7.94 12.41 2.37
CA PRO A 118 7.92 13.86 2.35
C PRO A 118 6.61 14.37 2.93
N PHE A 119 6.41 14.25 4.25
CA PHE A 119 5.16 14.61 4.92
C PHE A 119 4.75 16.08 4.71
N ASP A 120 5.73 16.97 4.56
CA ASP A 120 5.56 18.38 4.20
C ASP A 120 4.94 18.58 2.80
N ARG A 121 5.01 17.53 1.96
CA ARG A 121 4.45 17.48 0.61
C ARG A 121 3.28 16.50 0.47
N ILE A 122 2.67 16.08 1.58
CA ILE A 122 1.47 15.25 1.57
C ILE A 122 0.30 16.09 2.07
N GLY A 123 -0.75 16.21 1.25
CA GLY A 123 -1.94 16.95 1.62
C GLY A 123 -2.73 17.46 0.41
N LEU A 124 -3.69 18.32 0.69
CA LEU A 124 -4.48 18.98 -0.36
C LEU A 124 -3.71 20.18 -0.91
N TYR A 125 -3.64 20.25 -2.23
CA TYR A 125 -3.08 21.38 -2.95
C TYR A 125 -4.17 22.19 -3.62
N VAL A 126 -3.94 23.50 -3.72
CA VAL A 126 -4.71 24.33 -4.64
C VAL A 126 -4.24 23.99 -6.05
N ASP A 127 -5.20 23.70 -6.93
CA ASP A 127 -4.94 23.37 -8.33
C ASP A 127 -6.03 23.96 -9.23
N GLU A 128 -6.05 23.58 -10.51
CA GLU A 128 -7.05 24.05 -11.47
C GLU A 128 -8.49 23.74 -11.01
N TYR A 129 -8.70 22.62 -10.33
CA TYR A 129 -10.01 22.14 -9.90
C TYR A 129 -10.30 22.43 -8.42
N ARG A 130 -9.28 22.40 -7.55
CA ARG A 130 -9.40 22.72 -6.12
C ARG A 130 -8.94 24.15 -5.85
N LYS A 131 -9.85 25.11 -6.01
CA LYS A 131 -9.54 26.55 -5.84
C LYS A 131 -9.30 26.98 -4.39
N ILE A 132 -9.87 26.26 -3.42
CA ILE A 132 -9.84 26.62 -2.01
C ILE A 132 -9.62 25.34 -1.19
N LEU A 133 -8.73 25.41 -0.22
CA LEU A 133 -8.53 24.32 0.74
C LEU A 133 -9.57 24.41 1.86
N PRO A 134 -10.03 23.26 2.39
CA PRO A 134 -10.81 23.24 3.62
C PRO A 134 -10.04 23.95 4.75
N LYS A 135 -10.76 24.62 5.65
CA LYS A 135 -10.14 25.14 6.86
C LYS A 135 -9.55 23.97 7.66
N ASP A 136 -8.29 24.11 8.07
CA ASP A 136 -7.71 23.15 9.00
C ASP A 136 -8.45 23.30 10.33
N ASN A 137 -9.06 22.22 10.78
CA ASN A 137 -9.82 22.17 12.04
C ASN A 137 -9.04 21.46 13.14
N ARG A 138 -7.75 21.24 12.94
CA ARG A 138 -6.83 20.65 13.93
C ARG A 138 -6.30 21.71 14.89
#